data_AF-A0A5C7PXL8-F1
#
_entry.id   AF-A0A5C7PXL8-F1
#
_cell.length_a   1.000
_cell.length_b   1.000
_cell.length_c   1.000
_cell.angle_alpha   90.00
_cell.angle_beta   90.00
_cell.angle_gamma   90.00
#
_symmetry.space_group_name_H-M   'P 1'
#
loop_
_entity.id
_entity.type
_entity.pdbx_description
1 polymer ?
#
loop_
_entity_poly.entity_id
_entity_poly.type
_entity_poly.pdbx_seq_one_letter_code
_entity_poly.pdbx_strand_id
1 'polypeptide(L)'
;MLLFAVFFAAIVLCAGSLIWTARFFLQREAQIRADWQNAEQDWRAREKRLTDELLRYAHVPPLAVEQQRVAKIPDPDVTPFLSDIDDAMRADDIKEDVEQLHPEAVGMTPDEVKALWPMEWRAAEANWNAVREPLRILN
;
A
#
# COMPACT_ATOMS: atom_id res chain seq x y z
N MET A 1 -19.42 -40.38 -27.50
CA MET A 1 -19.76 -40.20 -26.08
C MET A 1 -18.54 -40.23 -25.16
N LEU A 2 -17.58 -41.15 -25.35
CA LEU A 2 -16.40 -41.28 -24.47
C LEU A 2 -15.51 -40.02 -24.42
N LEU A 3 -15.29 -39.36 -25.55
CA LEU A 3 -14.52 -38.10 -25.63
C LEU A 3 -15.17 -36.95 -24.84
N PHE A 4 -16.49 -36.83 -24.87
CA PHE A 4 -17.22 -35.81 -24.10
C PHE A 4 -17.11 -36.04 -22.59
N ALA A 5 -17.16 -37.31 -22.15
CA ALA A 5 -16.99 -37.65 -20.74
C ALA A 5 -15.57 -37.33 -20.23
N VAL A 6 -14.54 -37.62 -21.04
CA VAL A 6 -13.14 -37.30 -20.70
C VAL A 6 -12.93 -35.78 -20.64
N PHE A 7 -13.48 -35.04 -21.60
CA PHE A 7 -13.36 -33.58 -21.62
C PHE A 7 -14.05 -32.92 -20.42
N PHE A 8 -15.25 -33.40 -20.06
CA PHE A 8 -15.96 -32.92 -18.89
C PHE A 8 -15.22 -33.24 -17.58
N ALA A 9 -14.66 -34.44 -17.45
CA ALA A 9 -13.84 -34.82 -16.30
C ALA A 9 -12.59 -33.94 -16.17
N ALA A 10 -11.93 -33.61 -17.29
CA ALA A 10 -10.77 -32.71 -17.30
C ALA A 10 -11.14 -31.30 -16.83
N ILE A 11 -12.28 -30.76 -17.29
CA ILE A 11 -12.76 -29.43 -16.86
C ILE A 11 -13.04 -29.41 -15.36
N VAL A 12 -13.71 -30.44 -14.83
CA VAL A 12 -14.03 -30.53 -13.39
C VAL A 12 -12.75 -30.62 -12.55
N LEU A 13 -11.75 -31.40 -13.00
CA LEU A 13 -10.47 -31.50 -12.31
C LEU A 13 -9.68 -30.19 -12.33
N CYS A 14 -9.65 -29.49 -13.47
CA CYS A 14 -9.00 -28.18 -13.58
C CYS A 14 -9.72 -27.11 -12.74
N ALA A 15 -11.05 -27.09 -12.75
CA ALA A 15 -11.82 -26.16 -11.93
C ALA A 15 -11.62 -26.44 -10.43
N GLY A 16 -11.60 -27.71 -10.04
CA GLY A 16 -11.32 -28.13 -8.67
C GLY A 16 -9.93 -27.71 -8.19
N SER A 17 -8.90 -27.88 -9.02
CA SER A 17 -7.53 -27.47 -8.66
C SER A 17 -7.37 -25.95 -8.57
N LEU A 18 -8.04 -25.19 -9.45
CA LEU A 18 -8.09 -23.73 -9.38
C LEU A 18 -8.77 -23.22 -8.10
N ILE A 19 -9.91 -23.82 -7.71
CA ILE A 19 -10.61 -23.43 -6.47
C ILE A 19 -9.75 -23.75 -5.24
N TRP A 20 -9.08 -24.90 -5.23
CA TRP A 20 -8.24 -25.32 -4.11
C TRP A 20 -7.01 -24.42 -3.94
N THR A 21 -6.34 -24.09 -5.04
CA THR A 21 -5.20 -23.17 -5.04
C THR A 21 -5.61 -21.76 -4.61
N ALA A 22 -6.71 -21.22 -5.14
CA ALA A 22 -7.23 -19.92 -4.73
C ALA A 22 -7.53 -19.85 -3.22
N ARG A 23 -8.15 -20.90 -2.66
CA ARG A 23 -8.40 -20.99 -1.21
C ARG A 23 -7.12 -21.01 -0.40
N PHE A 24 -6.11 -21.75 -0.85
CA PHE A 24 -4.81 -21.82 -0.16
C PHE A 24 -4.14 -20.45 -0.09
N PHE A 25 -4.11 -19.69 -1.21
CA PHE A 25 -3.52 -18.36 -1.23
C PHE A 25 -4.28 -17.37 -0.35
N LEU A 26 -5.62 -17.38 -0.38
CA LEU A 26 -6.44 -16.51 0.46
C LEU A 26 -6.25 -16.76 1.96
N GLN A 27 -6.17 -18.04 2.36
CA GLN A 27 -5.90 -18.39 3.76
C GLN A 27 -4.50 -17.94 4.19
N ARG A 28 -3.49 -18.14 3.33
CA ARG A 28 -2.12 -17.72 3.61
C ARG A 28 -2.00 -16.20 3.73
N GLU A 29 -2.67 -15.44 2.88
CA GLU A 29 -2.69 -13.98 2.94
C GLU A 29 -3.40 -13.46 4.20
N ALA A 30 -4.52 -14.09 4.59
CA ALA A 30 -5.21 -13.77 5.84
C ALA A 30 -4.31 -14.03 7.07
N GLN A 31 -3.58 -15.15 7.05
CA GLN A 31 -2.67 -15.51 8.13
C GLN A 31 -1.48 -14.55 8.22
N ILE A 32 -0.86 -14.21 7.09
CA ILE A 32 0.21 -13.20 7.02
C ILE A 32 -0.28 -11.86 7.60
N ARG A 33 -1.49 -11.41 7.22
CA ARG A 33 -2.06 -10.18 7.76
C ARG A 33 -2.27 -10.24 9.27
N ALA A 34 -2.75 -11.37 9.80
CA ALA A 34 -2.92 -11.56 11.23
C ALA A 34 -1.57 -11.53 11.98
N ASP A 35 -0.54 -12.17 11.42
CA ASP A 35 0.80 -12.18 12.00
C ASP A 35 1.42 -10.76 12.04
N TRP A 36 1.25 -9.99 10.96
CA TRP A 36 1.67 -8.58 10.93
C TRP A 36 0.94 -7.73 11.97
N GLN A 37 -0.37 -7.91 12.13
CA GLN A 37 -1.13 -7.17 13.14
C GLN A 37 -0.67 -7.49 14.57
N ASN A 38 -0.35 -8.76 14.84
CA ASN A 38 0.16 -9.16 16.15
C ASN A 38 1.56 -8.59 16.41
N ALA A 39 2.46 -8.67 15.42
CA ALA A 39 3.81 -8.10 15.52
C ALA A 39 3.79 -6.59 15.78
N GLU A 40 2.88 -5.87 15.10
CA GLU A 40 2.69 -4.44 15.27
C GLU A 40 2.17 -4.10 16.67
N GLN A 41 1.21 -4.86 17.20
CA GLN A 41 0.71 -4.66 18.56
C GLN A 41 1.81 -4.90 19.61
N ASP A 42 2.62 -5.93 19.43
CA ASP A 42 3.75 -6.25 20.31
C ASP A 42 4.82 -5.14 20.27
N TRP A 43 5.15 -4.63 19.08
CA TRP A 43 6.07 -3.51 18.92
C TRP A 43 5.58 -2.27 19.66
N ARG A 44 4.31 -1.87 19.44
CA ARG A 44 3.71 -0.72 20.11
C ARG A 44 3.66 -0.86 21.62
N ALA A 45 3.38 -2.07 22.12
CA ALA A 45 3.39 -2.33 23.55
C ALA A 45 4.79 -2.15 24.16
N ARG A 46 5.84 -2.58 23.45
CA ARG A 46 7.24 -2.39 23.86
C ARG A 46 7.63 -0.91 23.83
N GLU A 47 7.29 -0.20 22.76
CA GLU A 47 7.55 1.22 22.61
C GLU A 47 6.90 2.04 23.74
N LYS A 48 5.62 1.76 24.05
CA LYS A 48 4.92 2.39 25.17
C LYS A 48 5.64 2.13 26.49
N ARG A 49 6.07 0.90 26.74
CA ARG A 49 6.80 0.54 27.97
C ARG A 49 8.11 1.32 28.11
N LEU A 50 8.90 1.38 27.05
CA LEU A 50 10.17 2.11 27.03
C LEU A 50 9.94 3.61 27.23
N THR A 51 8.91 4.16 26.57
CA THR A 51 8.53 5.56 26.72
C THR A 51 8.12 5.86 28.17
N ASP A 52 7.30 5.01 28.78
CA ASP A 52 6.88 5.14 30.18
C ASP A 52 8.08 5.05 31.15
N GLU A 53 9.05 4.17 30.88
CA GLU A 53 10.28 4.05 31.67
C GLU A 53 11.17 5.31 31.56
N LEU A 54 11.32 5.85 30.35
CA LEU A 54 12.09 7.08 30.11
C LEU A 54 11.43 8.30 30.75
N LEU A 55 10.10 8.42 30.66
CA LEU A 55 9.35 9.49 31.30
C LEU A 55 9.47 9.42 32.84
N ARG A 56 9.39 8.22 33.41
CA ARG A 56 9.63 8.00 34.84
C ARG A 56 11.05 8.41 35.26
N TYR A 57 12.06 8.07 34.47
CA TYR A 57 13.45 8.49 34.73
C TYR A 57 13.60 10.02 34.66
N ALA A 58 12.89 10.68 33.75
CA ALA A 58 12.85 12.13 33.63
C ALA A 58 11.96 12.84 34.67
N HIS A 59 11.38 12.11 35.64
CA HIS A 59 10.39 12.62 36.61
C HIS A 59 9.16 13.30 35.97
N VAL A 60 8.86 12.96 34.72
CA VAL A 60 7.65 13.41 34.03
C VAL A 60 6.56 12.38 34.33
N PRO A 61 5.38 12.81 34.84
CA PRO A 61 4.28 11.88 35.07
C PRO A 61 3.93 11.19 33.75
N PRO A 62 3.71 9.85 33.75
CA PRO A 62 3.37 9.13 32.53
C PRO A 62 2.13 9.79 31.94
N LEU A 63 2.23 10.21 30.69
CA LEU A 63 1.13 10.83 29.98
C LEU A 63 -0.01 9.79 29.95
N ALA A 64 -1.05 10.03 30.75
CA ALA A 64 -2.32 9.34 30.62
C ALA A 64 -2.98 9.85 29.32
N VAL A 65 -2.37 9.49 28.19
CA VAL A 65 -2.96 9.72 26.88
C VAL A 65 -4.11 8.74 26.81
N GLU A 66 -5.31 9.19 27.19
CA GLU A 66 -6.51 8.69 26.54
C GLU A 66 -6.26 8.87 25.05
N GLN A 67 -5.89 7.78 24.38
CA GLN A 67 -5.76 7.77 22.94
C GLN A 67 -7.17 7.94 22.40
N GLN A 68 -7.63 9.18 22.33
CA GLN A 68 -8.69 9.54 21.43
C GLN A 68 -8.22 9.04 20.07
N ARG A 69 -8.90 8.00 19.57
CA ARG A 69 -8.77 7.60 18.18
C ARG A 69 -9.29 8.77 17.37
N VAL A 70 -8.44 9.75 17.14
CA VAL A 70 -8.67 10.75 16.12
C VAL A 70 -8.53 9.95 14.84
N ALA A 71 -9.67 9.51 14.29
CA ALA A 71 -9.72 9.16 12.89
C ALA A 71 -9.10 10.36 12.18
N LYS A 72 -7.97 10.16 11.50
CA LYS A 72 -7.42 11.17 10.61
C LYS A 72 -8.42 11.33 9.47
N ILE A 73 -9.49 12.07 9.74
CA ILE A 73 -10.41 12.53 8.70
C ILE A 73 -9.56 13.54 7.92
N PRO A 74 -9.27 13.29 6.63
CA PRO A 74 -8.56 14.26 5.83
C PRO A 74 -9.41 15.53 5.81
N ASP A 75 -8.82 16.62 6.28
CA ASP A 75 -9.49 17.91 6.42
C ASP A 75 -9.80 18.44 5.00
N PRO A 76 -11.08 18.60 4.61
CA PRO A 76 -11.45 18.90 3.23
C PRO A 76 -10.97 20.29 2.76
N ASP A 77 -10.60 21.17 3.69
CA ASP A 77 -10.14 22.53 3.43
C ASP A 77 -8.61 22.68 3.44
N VAL A 78 -7.87 21.62 3.76
CA VAL A 78 -6.42 21.62 3.58
C VAL A 78 -6.15 21.28 2.12
N THR A 79 -6.12 22.30 1.26
CA THR A 79 -5.28 22.22 0.06
C THR A 79 -3.87 21.94 0.57
N PRO A 80 -3.29 20.74 0.31
CA PRO A 80 -1.91 20.52 0.68
C PRO A 80 -1.13 21.63 0.02
N PHE A 81 -0.44 22.44 0.82
CA PHE A 81 0.64 23.26 0.29
C PHE A 81 1.58 22.24 -0.34
N LEU A 82 1.55 22.10 -1.67
CA LEU A 82 2.54 21.36 -2.43
C LEU A 82 3.84 22.10 -2.16
N SER A 83 4.55 21.65 -1.14
CA SER A 83 5.91 22.12 -0.91
C SER A 83 6.77 21.61 -2.06
N ASP A 84 7.90 22.27 -2.32
CA ASP A 84 8.87 21.80 -3.32
C ASP A 84 9.27 20.33 -3.07
N ILE A 85 9.16 19.87 -1.81
CA ILE A 85 9.39 18.48 -1.39
C ILE A 85 8.27 17.56 -1.88
N ASP A 86 7.01 17.96 -1.77
CA ASP A 86 5.86 17.14 -2.18
C ASP A 86 5.84 16.94 -3.70
N ASP A 87 6.22 17.96 -4.47
CA ASP A 87 6.37 17.85 -5.92
C ASP A 87 7.56 16.96 -6.30
N ALA A 88 8.67 17.02 -5.56
CA ALA A 88 9.81 16.13 -5.78
C ALA A 88 9.44 14.67 -5.48
N MET A 89 8.72 14.41 -4.39
CA MET A 89 8.23 13.07 -4.05
C MET A 89 7.25 12.54 -5.10
N ARG A 90 6.32 13.38 -5.57
CA ARG A 90 5.40 13.01 -6.66
C ARG A 90 6.14 12.64 -7.93
N ALA A 91 7.15 13.42 -8.31
CA ALA A 91 7.94 13.16 -9.50
C ALA A 91 8.75 11.86 -9.38
N ASP A 92 9.28 11.54 -8.19
CA ASP A 92 10.02 10.31 -7.94
C ASP A 92 9.11 9.07 -7.98
N ASP A 93 7.93 9.14 -7.34
CA ASP A 93 6.93 8.05 -7.38
C ASP A 93 6.49 7.72 -8.83
N ILE A 94 6.20 8.75 -9.63
CA ILE A 94 5.80 8.58 -11.04
C ILE A 94 6.96 8.01 -11.85
N LYS A 95 8.19 8.44 -11.56
CA LYS A 95 9.38 7.95 -12.24
C LYS A 95 9.61 6.47 -11.95
N GLU A 96 9.41 6.00 -10.72
CA GLU A 96 9.52 4.59 -10.36
C GLU A 96 8.58 3.70 -11.20
N ASP A 97 7.34 4.15 -11.42
CA ASP A 97 6.38 3.44 -12.28
C ASP A 97 6.85 3.35 -13.74
N VAL A 98 7.53 4.40 -14.25
CA VAL A 98 8.12 4.38 -15.60
C VAL A 98 9.36 3.48 -15.65
N GLU A 99 10.19 3.48 -14.60
CA GLU A 99 11.38 2.61 -14.50
C GLU A 99 11.02 1.11 -14.53
N GLN A 100 9.85 0.73 -14.01
CA GLN A 100 9.36 -0.65 -14.09
C GLN A 100 9.12 -1.11 -15.55
N LEU A 101 8.73 -0.19 -16.43
CA LEU A 101 8.51 -0.45 -17.86
C LEU A 101 9.78 -0.25 -18.69
N HIS A 102 10.64 0.66 -18.25
CA HIS A 102 11.88 1.08 -18.91
C HIS A 102 13.05 1.04 -17.93
N PRO A 103 13.69 -0.14 -17.73
CA PRO A 103 14.81 -0.28 -16.80
C PRO A 103 16.01 0.63 -17.13
N GLU A 104 16.11 1.08 -18.38
CA GLU A 104 17.10 2.06 -18.83
C GLU A 104 16.90 3.47 -18.24
N ALA A 105 15.73 3.77 -17.68
CA ALA A 105 15.44 5.04 -17.00
C ALA A 105 16.10 5.15 -15.62
N VAL A 106 16.63 4.04 -15.09
CA VAL A 106 17.28 3.98 -13.77
C VAL A 106 18.50 4.91 -13.74
N GLY A 107 18.50 5.84 -12.78
CA GLY A 107 19.56 6.84 -12.60
C GLY A 107 19.39 8.12 -13.42
N MET A 108 18.36 8.23 -14.25
CA MET A 108 17.98 9.49 -14.90
C MET A 108 17.18 10.39 -13.94
N THR A 109 17.18 11.69 -14.20
CA THR A 109 16.32 12.64 -13.48
C THR A 109 14.87 12.57 -13.95
N PRO A 110 13.87 12.94 -13.14
CA PRO A 110 12.46 12.92 -13.57
C PRO A 110 12.20 13.73 -14.85
N ASP A 111 12.88 14.86 -15.03
CA ASP A 111 12.74 15.69 -16.23
C ASP A 111 13.28 14.99 -17.49
N GLU A 112 14.39 14.25 -17.38
CA GLU A 112 14.95 13.46 -18.48
C GLU A 112 14.03 12.29 -18.84
N VAL A 113 13.49 11.59 -17.84
CA VAL A 113 12.53 10.49 -18.05
C VAL A 113 11.27 11.01 -18.72
N LYS A 114 10.75 12.15 -18.29
CA LYS A 114 9.57 12.80 -18.88
C LYS A 114 9.80 13.25 -20.32
N ALA A 115 11.02 13.64 -20.68
CA ALA A 115 11.38 14.02 -22.04
C ALA A 115 11.48 12.80 -22.98
N LEU A 116 12.02 11.68 -22.48
CA LEU A 116 12.23 10.46 -23.27
C LEU A 116 10.96 9.60 -23.41
N TRP A 117 10.15 9.51 -22.34
CA TRP A 117 8.92 8.70 -22.29
C TRP A 117 7.69 9.52 -21.85
N PRO A 118 7.29 10.53 -22.65
CA PRO A 118 6.24 11.46 -22.26
C PRO A 118 4.84 10.82 -22.20
N MET A 119 4.61 9.71 -22.90
CA MET A 119 3.30 9.04 -22.92
C MET A 119 3.12 8.13 -21.72
N GLU A 120 4.17 7.39 -21.38
CA GLU A 120 4.28 6.50 -20.24
C GLU A 120 4.24 7.31 -18.95
N TRP A 121 4.94 8.45 -18.91
CA TRP A 121 4.84 9.41 -17.82
C TRP A 121 3.40 9.85 -17.54
N ARG A 122 2.64 10.22 -18.58
CA ARG A 122 1.23 10.65 -18.41
C ARG A 122 0.35 9.51 -17.91
N ALA A 123 0.62 8.28 -18.34
CA ALA A 123 -0.13 7.10 -17.88
C ALA A 123 0.16 6.81 -16.40
N ALA A 124 1.43 6.86 -15.98
CA ALA A 124 1.84 6.72 -14.59
C ALA A 124 1.27 7.84 -13.71
N GLU A 125 1.33 9.10 -14.17
CA GLU A 125 0.74 10.25 -13.47
C GLU A 125 -0.79 10.10 -13.29
N ALA A 126 -1.50 9.59 -14.30
CA ALA A 126 -2.93 9.31 -14.19
C ALA A 126 -3.24 8.22 -13.15
N ASN A 127 -2.45 7.15 -13.10
CA ASN A 127 -2.59 6.10 -12.10
C ASN A 127 -2.29 6.61 -10.69
N TRP A 128 -1.20 7.37 -10.52
CA TRP A 128 -0.82 7.97 -9.25
C TRP A 128 -1.94 8.85 -8.69
N ASN A 129 -2.56 9.68 -9.54
CA ASN A 129 -3.70 10.52 -9.16
C ASN A 129 -4.93 9.69 -8.78
N ALA A 130 -5.24 8.62 -9.52
CA ALA A 130 -6.40 7.78 -9.25
C ALA A 130 -6.31 7.03 -7.90
N VAL A 131 -5.10 6.62 -7.49
CA VAL A 131 -4.87 5.95 -6.20
C VAL A 131 -4.99 6.91 -5.02
N ARG A 132 -4.70 8.19 -5.23
CA ARG A 132 -4.70 9.24 -4.20
C ARG A 132 -5.95 10.12 -4.22
N GLU A 133 -6.87 9.88 -5.13
CA GLU A 133 -8.16 10.56 -5.15
C GLU A 133 -8.90 10.22 -3.84
N PRO A 134 -9.34 11.21 -3.04
CA PRO A 134 -10.04 10.93 -1.81
C PRO A 134 -11.31 10.14 -2.13
N LEU A 135 -11.55 9.04 -1.42
CA LEU A 135 -12.78 8.27 -1.52
C LEU A 135 -13.96 9.23 -1.32
N ARG A 136 -14.62 9.60 -2.41
CA ARG A 136 -15.84 10.42 -2.36
C ARG A 136 -16.87 9.65 -1.55
N ILE A 137 -17.16 10.14 -0.34
CA ILE A 137 -18.32 9.70 0.41
C ILE A 137 -19.53 10.19 -0.38
N LEU A 138 -20.22 9.28 -1.05
CA LEU A 138 -21.51 9.56 -1.68
C LEU A 138 -22.51 9.85 -0.55
N ASN A 139 -22.96 11.10 -0.46
CA ASN A 139 -24.09 11.49 0.39
C ASN A 139 -25.40 10.92 -0.14
#